data_AF-A0AAW7I1C8-F1
#
_entry.id   AF-A0AAW7I1C8-F1
#
_cell.length_a   1.000
_cell.length_b   1.000
_cell.length_c   1.000
_cell.angle_alpha   90.00
_cell.angle_beta   90.00
_cell.angle_gamma   90.00
#
_symmetry.space_group_name_H-M   'P 1'
#
loop_
_entity.id
_entity.type
_entity.pdbx_description
1 polymer ?
#
loop_
_entity_poly.entity_id
_entity_poly.type
_entity_poly.pdbx_seq_one_letter_code
_entity_poly.pdbx_strand_id
1 'polypeptide(L)'
;MSLYRYCRFLLLLSLVVLTGCGSNLDDYRGQGPSWDLARFFNGKLVAHGLVTDRRGEVTSRFRVEMQGHWQGGKGQLFEQFYFDDGRRQTRTWFLSKGADGHWRGTASDVVGEAIGKTEGFALNWRYQLDLALPDGEVVRVSFDDWMYLLDEDRLINRAEISKFGIHLGEVILYIERRPG
;
A
#
# COMPACT_ATOMS: atom_id res chain seq x y z
N MET A 1 -17.31 37.30 -36.00
CA MET A 1 -16.77 37.45 -34.62
C MET A 1 -17.62 36.78 -33.52
N SER A 2 -18.59 35.90 -33.85
CA SER A 2 -19.44 35.23 -32.83
C SER A 2 -18.98 33.79 -32.49
N LEU A 3 -18.51 32.99 -33.46
CA LEU A 3 -18.13 31.59 -33.21
C LEU A 3 -16.90 31.41 -32.30
N TYR A 4 -15.93 32.33 -32.34
CA TYR A 4 -14.70 32.25 -31.51
C TYR A 4 -14.96 32.43 -30.00
N ARG A 5 -16.06 33.11 -29.61
CA ARG A 5 -16.42 33.30 -28.19
C ARG A 5 -17.04 32.04 -27.58
N TYR A 6 -17.81 31.27 -28.35
CA TYR A 6 -18.40 30.01 -27.89
C TYR A 6 -17.35 28.88 -27.78
N CYS A 7 -16.37 28.84 -28.70
CA CYS A 7 -15.31 27.83 -28.67
C CYS A 7 -14.38 28.00 -27.45
N ARG A 8 -14.13 29.23 -27.01
CA ARG A 8 -13.40 29.53 -25.76
C ARG A 8 -14.16 29.15 -24.49
N PHE A 9 -15.49 29.21 -24.51
CA PHE A 9 -16.34 28.81 -23.38
C PHE A 9 -16.46 27.28 -23.26
N LEU A 10 -16.46 26.56 -24.40
CA LEU A 10 -16.47 25.09 -24.43
C LEU A 10 -15.16 24.46 -23.92
N LEU A 11 -14.02 25.10 -24.16
CA LEU A 11 -12.71 24.65 -23.66
C LEU A 11 -12.49 24.88 -22.14
N LEU A 12 -13.24 25.80 -21.53
CA LEU A 12 -13.19 26.08 -20.09
C LEU A 12 -14.16 25.20 -19.28
N LEU A 13 -15.22 24.67 -19.89
CA LEU A 13 -16.20 23.81 -19.21
C LEU A 13 -15.76 22.33 -19.12
N SER A 14 -14.83 21.90 -19.98
CA SER A 14 -14.26 20.55 -19.95
C SER A 14 -13.25 20.32 -18.81
N LEU A 15 -12.90 21.34 -18.04
CA LEU A 15 -11.91 21.23 -16.95
C LEU A 15 -12.51 20.96 -15.55
N VAL A 16 -13.84 20.91 -15.40
CA VAL A 16 -14.48 21.06 -14.07
C VAL A 16 -15.17 19.80 -13.53
N VAL A 17 -15.11 18.63 -14.19
CA VAL A 17 -15.68 17.40 -13.58
C VAL A 17 -14.73 16.21 -13.73
N LEU A 18 -13.58 16.29 -13.06
CA LEU A 18 -12.87 15.11 -12.60
C LEU A 18 -13.19 14.92 -11.11
N THR A 19 -14.42 14.57 -10.79
CA THR A 19 -14.71 13.95 -9.49
C THR A 19 -14.13 12.54 -9.54
N GLY A 20 -12.86 12.42 -9.16
CA GLY A 20 -12.24 11.11 -8.99
C GLY A 20 -12.95 10.35 -7.89
N CYS A 21 -13.55 9.20 -8.22
CA CYS A 21 -13.96 8.22 -7.23
C CYS A 21 -12.69 7.63 -6.60
N GLY A 22 -12.20 8.23 -5.53
CA GLY A 22 -11.25 7.59 -4.63
C GLY A 22 -12.00 6.71 -3.63
N SER A 23 -11.41 5.60 -3.22
CA SER A 23 -11.93 4.80 -2.10
C SER A 23 -11.87 5.63 -0.82
N ASN A 24 -12.97 5.70 -0.08
CA ASN A 24 -12.99 6.33 1.25
C ASN A 24 -13.04 5.25 2.32
N LEU A 25 -12.16 5.35 3.31
CA LEU A 25 -12.07 4.36 4.37
C LEU A 25 -13.35 4.31 5.20
N ASP A 26 -14.03 5.45 5.35
CA ASP A 26 -15.29 5.57 6.10
C ASP A 26 -16.45 4.77 5.46
N ASP A 27 -16.35 4.39 4.18
CA ASP A 27 -17.35 3.55 3.50
C ASP A 27 -17.43 2.15 4.12
N TYR A 28 -16.37 1.70 4.80
CA TYR A 28 -16.28 0.39 5.44
C TYR A 28 -16.72 0.39 6.91
N ARG A 29 -17.21 1.53 7.43
CA ARG A 29 -17.64 1.65 8.83
C ARG A 29 -18.76 0.67 9.15
N GLY A 30 -18.57 -0.10 10.23
CA GLY A 30 -19.52 -1.11 10.68
C GLY A 30 -19.53 -2.40 9.85
N GLN A 31 -18.63 -2.54 8.88
CA GLN A 31 -18.48 -3.77 8.11
C GLN A 31 -17.41 -4.67 8.77
N GLY A 32 -17.74 -5.94 8.98
CA GLY A 32 -16.79 -6.92 9.52
C GLY A 32 -15.98 -7.63 8.42
N PRO A 33 -14.94 -8.39 8.80
CA PRO A 33 -14.40 -8.59 10.15
C PRO A 33 -13.73 -7.32 10.73
N SER A 34 -13.69 -7.19 12.06
CA SER A 34 -12.96 -6.10 12.72
C SER A 34 -11.45 -6.28 12.56
N TRP A 35 -10.78 -5.29 11.96
CA TRP A 35 -9.34 -5.34 11.75
C TRP A 35 -8.53 -5.21 13.05
N ASP A 36 -7.81 -6.26 13.44
CA ASP A 36 -6.74 -6.22 14.44
C ASP A 36 -5.39 -6.46 13.76
N LEU A 37 -4.69 -5.37 13.45
CA LEU A 37 -3.39 -5.39 12.76
C LEU A 37 -2.36 -6.18 13.55
N ALA A 38 -2.32 -5.99 14.88
CA ALA A 38 -1.34 -6.62 15.75
C ALA A 38 -1.57 -8.13 15.79
N ARG A 39 -2.82 -8.59 15.85
CA ARG A 39 -3.14 -10.01 15.79
C ARG A 39 -2.76 -10.62 14.44
N PHE A 40 -3.16 -10.00 13.33
CA PHE A 40 -2.95 -10.55 11.99
C PHE A 40 -1.46 -10.74 11.68
N PHE A 41 -0.67 -9.68 11.89
CA PHE A 41 0.77 -9.67 11.62
C PHE A 41 1.61 -10.23 12.78
N ASN A 42 1.06 -11.04 13.70
CA ASN A 42 1.86 -11.72 14.72
C ASN A 42 2.05 -13.21 14.38
N GLY A 43 3.31 -13.63 14.28
CA GLY A 43 3.70 -14.97 13.85
C GLY A 43 4.24 -15.02 12.43
N LYS A 44 4.18 -16.21 11.82
CA LYS A 44 4.68 -16.47 10.46
C LYS A 44 3.61 -16.15 9.44
N LEU A 45 3.98 -15.44 8.38
CA LEU A 45 3.12 -15.21 7.22
C LEU A 45 3.88 -15.49 5.92
N VAL A 46 3.13 -15.78 4.87
CA VAL A 46 3.64 -15.84 3.50
C VAL A 46 2.76 -14.96 2.64
N ALA A 47 3.37 -14.26 1.68
CA ALA A 47 2.65 -13.58 0.64
C ALA A 47 3.11 -13.98 -0.75
N HIS A 48 2.20 -13.85 -1.70
CA HIS A 48 2.46 -13.97 -3.13
C HIS A 48 1.91 -12.74 -3.81
N GLY A 49 2.75 -12.10 -4.62
CA GLY A 49 2.38 -10.84 -5.26
C GLY A 49 2.97 -10.65 -6.64
N LEU A 50 2.48 -9.60 -7.29
CA LEU A 50 2.92 -9.12 -8.59
C LEU A 50 3.03 -7.60 -8.60
N VAL A 51 3.88 -7.10 -9.46
CA VAL A 51 4.01 -5.67 -9.77
C VAL A 51 3.50 -5.47 -11.19
N THR A 52 2.68 -4.43 -11.37
CA THR A 52 2.23 -3.97 -12.68
C THR A 52 2.78 -2.60 -12.98
N ASP A 53 3.01 -2.30 -14.26
CA ASP A 53 3.28 -0.93 -14.69
C ASP A 53 1.98 -0.12 -14.86
N ARG A 54 2.10 1.16 -15.20
CA ARG A 54 0.97 2.07 -15.50
C ARG A 54 0.03 1.62 -16.64
N ARG A 55 0.42 0.62 -17.44
CA ARG A 55 -0.43 0.02 -18.50
C ARG A 55 -1.16 -1.23 -18.01
N GLY A 56 -0.86 -1.69 -16.79
CA GLY A 56 -1.38 -2.93 -16.21
C GLY A 56 -0.58 -4.16 -16.64
N GLU A 57 0.56 -4.00 -17.31
CA GLU A 57 1.42 -5.12 -17.69
C GLU A 57 2.16 -5.64 -16.47
N VAL A 58 2.17 -6.96 -16.25
CA VAL A 58 2.91 -7.58 -15.13
C VAL A 58 4.40 -7.52 -15.43
N THR A 59 5.14 -6.80 -14.60
CA THR A 59 6.60 -6.60 -14.75
C THR A 59 7.43 -7.45 -13.80
N SER A 60 6.85 -7.92 -12.69
CA SER A 60 7.53 -8.81 -11.75
C SER A 60 6.54 -9.62 -10.93
N ARG A 61 6.97 -10.80 -10.47
CA ARG A 61 6.25 -11.63 -9.49
C ARG A 61 7.18 -11.93 -8.35
N PHE A 62 6.63 -12.05 -7.15
CA PHE A 62 7.43 -12.29 -5.97
C PHE A 62 6.68 -13.09 -4.90
N ARG A 63 7.47 -13.75 -4.05
CA ARG A 63 7.03 -14.33 -2.78
C ARG A 63 7.66 -13.54 -1.64
N VAL A 64 6.93 -13.35 -0.56
CA VAL A 64 7.44 -12.77 0.68
C VAL A 64 7.28 -13.76 1.81
N GLU A 65 8.34 -13.99 2.55
CA GLU A 65 8.28 -14.66 3.85
C GLU A 65 8.33 -13.61 4.94
N MET A 66 7.43 -13.69 5.91
CA MET A 66 7.33 -12.70 6.97
C MET A 66 7.35 -13.34 8.35
N GLN A 67 7.97 -12.65 9.29
CA GLN A 67 7.94 -12.99 10.69
C GLN A 67 7.62 -11.74 11.50
N GLY A 68 6.43 -11.73 12.07
CA GLY A 68 5.97 -10.70 12.97
C GLY A 68 6.18 -11.06 14.44
N HIS A 69 6.50 -10.05 15.24
CA HIS A 69 6.56 -10.14 16.69
C HIS A 69 5.92 -8.89 17.31
N TRP A 70 4.94 -9.10 18.18
CA TRP A 70 4.21 -8.01 18.83
C TRP A 70 4.35 -8.08 20.35
N GLN A 71 4.74 -6.95 20.96
CA GLN A 71 4.85 -6.82 22.40
C GLN A 71 4.53 -5.38 22.84
N GLY A 72 3.66 -5.22 23.84
CA GLY A 72 3.39 -3.91 24.46
C GLY A 72 2.90 -2.84 23.49
N GLY A 73 2.07 -3.21 22.50
CA GLY A 73 1.54 -2.29 21.49
C GLY A 73 2.54 -1.88 20.39
N LYS A 74 3.74 -2.47 20.39
CA LYS A 74 4.75 -2.31 19.35
C LYS A 74 4.90 -3.63 18.57
N GLY A 75 5.04 -3.52 17.26
CA GLY A 75 5.24 -4.63 16.35
C GLY A 75 6.58 -4.51 15.64
N GLN A 76 7.26 -5.62 15.44
CA GLN A 76 8.33 -5.77 14.48
C GLN A 76 7.87 -6.77 13.43
N LEU A 77 7.90 -6.39 12.14
CA LEU A 77 7.57 -7.27 11.02
C LEU A 77 8.78 -7.35 10.10
N PHE A 78 9.49 -8.48 10.17
CA PHE A 78 10.54 -8.80 9.21
C PHE A 78 9.92 -9.38 7.94
N GLU A 79 10.39 -8.93 6.80
CA GLU A 79 9.95 -9.34 5.46
C GLU A 79 11.17 -9.71 4.61
N GLN A 80 11.12 -10.87 3.97
CA GLN A 80 12.11 -11.35 3.03
C GLN A 80 11.44 -11.60 1.67
N PHE A 81 11.78 -10.79 0.69
CA PHE A 81 11.26 -10.85 -0.67
C PHE A 81 12.14 -11.75 -1.54
N TYR A 82 11.48 -12.53 -2.39
CA TYR A 82 12.06 -13.38 -3.42
C TYR A 82 11.39 -13.06 -4.75
N PHE A 83 12.10 -12.41 -5.65
CA PHE A 83 11.61 -12.02 -6.97
C PHE A 83 11.83 -13.12 -8.00
N ASP A 84 11.03 -13.14 -9.05
CA ASP A 84 11.10 -14.10 -10.14
C ASP A 84 12.32 -13.96 -11.04
N ASP A 85 13.00 -12.81 -10.99
CA ASP A 85 14.32 -12.56 -11.59
C ASP A 85 15.50 -13.03 -10.72
N GLY A 86 15.23 -13.61 -9.54
CA GLY A 86 16.23 -14.10 -8.60
C GLY A 86 16.72 -13.09 -7.58
N ARG A 87 16.32 -11.81 -7.67
CA ARG A 87 16.65 -10.81 -6.65
C ARG A 87 16.04 -11.17 -5.29
N ARG A 88 16.73 -10.73 -4.24
CA ARG A 88 16.27 -10.85 -2.85
C ARG A 88 16.39 -9.50 -2.17
N GLN A 89 15.38 -9.15 -1.39
CA GLN A 89 15.36 -7.91 -0.61
C GLN A 89 14.79 -8.21 0.76
N THR A 90 15.21 -7.45 1.77
CA THR A 90 14.62 -7.49 3.10
C THR A 90 14.07 -6.14 3.49
N ARG A 91 13.04 -6.15 4.33
CA ARG A 91 12.54 -4.97 5.03
C ARG A 91 12.15 -5.36 6.44
N THR A 92 12.41 -4.48 7.39
CA THR A 92 11.90 -4.65 8.76
C THR A 92 11.07 -3.43 9.11
N TRP A 93 9.78 -3.64 9.32
CA TRP A 93 8.89 -2.61 9.83
C TRP A 93 8.91 -2.59 11.35
N PHE A 94 8.94 -1.40 11.92
CA PHE A 94 8.65 -1.14 13.32
C PHE A 94 7.32 -0.39 13.40
N LEU A 95 6.31 -1.04 13.97
CA LEU A 95 4.92 -0.61 13.95
C LEU A 95 4.46 -0.22 15.36
N SER A 96 3.62 0.79 15.47
CA SER A 96 2.96 1.14 16.73
C SER A 96 1.62 1.84 16.48
N LYS A 97 0.70 1.75 17.45
CA LYS A 97 -0.55 2.53 17.42
C LYS A 97 -0.36 3.81 18.21
N GLY A 98 -0.60 4.96 17.57
CA GLY A 98 -0.57 6.26 18.23
C GLY A 98 -1.81 6.52 19.09
N ALA A 99 -1.70 7.55 19.93
CA ALA A 99 -2.80 7.98 20.80
C ALA A 99 -4.02 8.53 20.03
N ASP A 100 -3.81 8.98 18.80
CA ASP A 100 -4.83 9.40 17.84
C ASP A 100 -5.57 8.22 17.16
N GLY A 101 -5.19 6.99 17.51
CA GLY A 101 -5.77 5.77 16.94
C GLY A 101 -5.17 5.37 15.58
N HIS A 102 -4.28 6.20 15.00
CA HIS A 102 -3.60 5.90 13.75
C HIS A 102 -2.41 4.97 13.99
N TRP A 103 -2.18 4.06 13.06
CA TRP A 103 -0.98 3.25 13.03
C TRP A 103 0.19 4.05 12.44
N ARG A 104 1.38 3.82 12.99
CA ARG A 104 2.64 4.41 12.51
C ARG A 104 3.65 3.31 12.25
N GLY A 105 4.44 3.48 11.19
CA GLY A 105 5.46 2.52 10.80
C GLY A 105 6.74 3.17 10.33
N THR A 106 7.88 2.58 10.68
CA THR A 106 9.19 2.98 10.13
C THR A 106 9.91 1.75 9.59
N ALA A 107 10.75 1.98 8.59
CA ALA A 107 11.69 1.00 8.04
C ALA A 107 12.90 1.75 7.50
N SER A 108 14.00 1.05 7.21
CA SER A 108 15.27 1.67 6.76
C SER A 108 15.17 2.42 5.44
N ASP A 109 14.23 2.03 4.58
CA ASP A 109 13.98 2.60 3.25
C ASP A 109 12.73 3.50 3.21
N VAL A 110 12.08 3.71 4.35
CA VAL A 110 10.91 4.57 4.49
C VAL A 110 11.35 5.96 4.93
N VAL A 111 10.83 6.97 4.23
CA VAL A 111 11.13 8.37 4.48
C VAL A 111 10.14 8.91 5.51
N GLY A 112 10.63 9.19 6.71
CA GLY A 112 9.77 9.62 7.83
C GLY A 112 9.01 8.45 8.43
N GLU A 113 7.69 8.57 8.50
CA GLU A 113 6.80 7.53 9.01
C GLU A 113 5.71 7.20 8.00
N ALA A 114 5.39 5.91 7.91
CA ALA A 114 4.17 5.42 7.30
C ALA A 114 2.99 5.65 8.25
N ILE A 115 1.85 6.08 7.71
CA ILE A 115 0.64 6.38 8.48
C ILE A 115 -0.50 5.49 8.01
N GLY A 116 -1.17 4.85 8.98
CA GLY A 116 -2.27 3.93 8.74
C GLY A 116 -3.56 4.29 9.47
N LYS A 117 -4.70 4.09 8.83
CA LYS A 117 -6.01 4.13 9.49
C LYS A 117 -6.82 2.88 9.13
N THR A 118 -7.48 2.32 10.13
CA THR A 118 -8.34 1.13 9.99
C THR A 118 -9.81 1.51 10.12
N GLU A 119 -10.68 0.90 9.32
CA GLU A 119 -12.13 0.96 9.47
C GLU A 119 -12.73 -0.34 8.94
N GLY A 120 -13.58 -1.00 9.73
CA GLY A 120 -14.11 -2.32 9.39
C GLY A 120 -13.01 -3.35 9.08
N PHE A 121 -13.09 -3.95 7.89
CA PHE A 121 -12.12 -4.92 7.37
C PHE A 121 -10.97 -4.28 6.58
N ALA A 122 -10.93 -2.96 6.47
CA ALA A 122 -9.97 -2.23 5.64
C ALA A 122 -8.93 -1.47 6.47
N LEU A 123 -7.71 -1.42 5.96
CA LEU A 123 -6.63 -0.54 6.40
C LEU A 123 -6.14 0.25 5.18
N ASN A 124 -6.08 1.57 5.30
CA ASN A 124 -5.36 2.42 4.36
C ASN A 124 -4.01 2.83 4.97
N TRP A 125 -2.92 2.59 4.26
CA TRP A 125 -1.54 2.75 4.72
C TRP A 125 -0.72 3.54 3.72
N ARG A 126 -0.15 4.67 4.15
CA ARG A 126 0.50 5.64 3.24
C ARG A 126 1.91 5.94 3.68
N TYR A 127 2.85 5.93 2.74
CA TYR A 127 4.26 6.18 3.03
C TYR A 127 5.04 6.61 1.78
N GLN A 128 6.26 7.09 2.02
CA GLN A 128 7.24 7.35 0.96
C GLN A 128 8.41 6.40 1.11
N LEU A 129 8.88 5.89 -0.02
CA LEU A 129 9.95 4.90 -0.09
C LEU A 129 11.06 5.42 -1.00
N ASP A 130 12.31 5.28 -0.56
CA ASP A 130 13.49 5.46 -1.39
C ASP A 130 13.80 4.14 -2.11
N LEU A 131 13.28 4.00 -3.35
CA LEU A 131 13.38 2.79 -4.16
C LEU A 131 14.70 2.76 -4.92
N ALA A 132 15.56 1.76 -4.66
CA ALA A 132 16.74 1.50 -5.47
C ALA A 132 16.36 0.80 -6.78
N LEU A 133 16.70 1.42 -7.91
CA LEU A 133 16.53 0.88 -9.25
C LEU A 133 17.72 -0.05 -9.61
N PRO A 134 17.56 -0.91 -10.65
CA PRO A 134 18.63 -1.83 -11.07
C PRO A 134 19.94 -1.17 -11.48
N ASP A 135 19.91 0.09 -11.91
CA ASP A 135 21.08 0.90 -12.29
C ASP A 135 21.75 1.59 -11.08
N GLY A 136 21.20 1.41 -9.88
CA GLY A 136 21.69 2.02 -8.64
C GLY A 136 21.12 3.41 -8.35
N GLU A 137 20.28 3.98 -9.23
CA GLU A 137 19.57 5.21 -8.93
C GLU A 137 18.56 4.97 -7.79
N VAL A 138 18.51 5.90 -6.83
CA VAL A 138 17.51 5.87 -5.76
C VAL A 138 16.42 6.88 -6.07
N VAL A 139 15.21 6.38 -6.23
CA VAL A 139 14.04 7.17 -6.62
C VAL A 139 13.04 7.16 -5.49
N ARG A 140 12.73 8.35 -4.97
CA ARG A 140 11.62 8.53 -4.02
C ARG A 140 10.28 8.37 -4.72
N VAL A 141 9.46 7.46 -4.21
CA VAL A 141 8.09 7.18 -4.66
C VAL A 141 7.13 7.19 -3.47
N SER A 142 5.85 7.43 -3.74
CA SER A 142 4.77 7.37 -2.75
C SER A 142 3.96 6.10 -2.95
N PHE A 143 3.63 5.45 -1.84
CA PHE A 143 2.79 4.26 -1.77
C PHE A 143 1.47 4.61 -1.08
N ASP A 144 0.35 4.22 -1.71
CA ASP A 144 -1.00 4.25 -1.11
C ASP A 144 -1.56 2.81 -1.08
N ASP A 145 -1.38 2.16 0.06
CA ASP A 145 -1.69 0.75 0.29
C ASP A 145 -3.09 0.61 0.87
N TRP A 146 -3.89 -0.20 0.20
CA TRP A 146 -5.17 -0.67 0.69
C TRP A 146 -5.10 -2.15 1.04
N MET A 147 -5.29 -2.43 2.31
CA MET A 147 -5.25 -3.76 2.90
C MET A 147 -6.67 -4.17 3.28
N TYR A 148 -7.15 -5.29 2.75
CA TYR A 148 -8.50 -5.79 2.95
C TYR A 148 -8.45 -7.18 3.58
N LEU A 149 -9.08 -7.34 4.75
CA LEU A 149 -9.20 -8.63 5.41
C LEU A 149 -10.23 -9.47 4.66
N LEU A 150 -9.85 -10.68 4.28
CA LEU A 150 -10.78 -11.65 3.71
C LEU A 150 -11.38 -12.52 4.83
N ASP A 151 -10.53 -12.96 5.76
CA ASP A 151 -10.89 -13.74 6.95
C ASP A 151 -9.79 -13.59 8.03
N GLU A 152 -9.85 -14.37 9.11
CA GLU A 152 -8.90 -14.26 10.22
C GLU A 152 -7.42 -14.50 9.86
N ASP A 153 -7.16 -15.20 8.75
CA ASP A 153 -5.82 -15.62 8.35
C ASP A 153 -5.42 -15.14 6.95
N ARG A 154 -6.30 -14.45 6.21
CA ARG A 154 -6.07 -14.01 4.82
C ARG A 154 -6.38 -12.54 4.58
N LEU A 155 -5.50 -11.87 3.85
CA LEU A 155 -5.65 -10.48 3.41
C LEU A 155 -5.24 -10.32 1.95
N ILE A 156 -5.82 -9.33 1.26
CA ILE A 156 -5.30 -8.76 0.03
C ILE A 156 -4.74 -7.35 0.32
N ASN A 157 -3.52 -7.08 -0.10
CA ASN A 157 -2.98 -5.73 -0.20
C ASN A 157 -2.90 -5.32 -1.67
N ARG A 158 -3.41 -4.13 -1.96
CA ARG A 158 -3.25 -3.43 -3.24
C ARG A 158 -2.61 -2.08 -2.96
N ALA A 159 -1.41 -1.87 -3.47
CA ALA A 159 -0.63 -0.66 -3.30
C ALA A 159 -0.48 0.08 -4.62
N GLU A 160 -0.87 1.35 -4.65
CA GLU A 160 -0.58 2.24 -5.76
C GLU A 160 0.80 2.90 -5.58
N ILE A 161 1.63 2.85 -6.63
CA ILE A 161 2.93 3.52 -6.66
C ILE A 161 2.82 4.79 -7.50
N SER A 162 3.21 5.93 -6.93
CA SER A 162 3.24 7.20 -7.66
C SER A 162 4.52 8.00 -7.41
N LYS A 163 4.84 8.90 -8.33
CA LYS A 163 5.92 9.90 -8.17
C LYS A 163 5.42 11.25 -8.63
N PHE A 164 5.52 12.26 -7.76
CA PHE A 164 4.99 13.61 -8.01
C PHE A 164 3.51 13.62 -8.45
N GLY A 165 2.70 12.70 -7.89
CA GLY A 165 1.28 12.54 -8.26
C GLY A 165 1.04 11.80 -9.58
N ILE A 166 2.09 11.36 -10.26
CA ILE A 166 1.98 10.56 -11.49
C ILE A 166 1.99 9.09 -11.10
N HIS A 167 0.94 8.36 -11.48
CA HIS A 167 0.84 6.92 -11.32
C HIS A 167 1.96 6.19 -12.10
N LEU A 168 2.68 5.30 -11.42
CA LEU A 168 3.76 4.50 -12.00
C LEU A 168 3.38 3.04 -12.19
N GLY A 169 2.52 2.51 -11.33
CA GLY A 169 2.11 1.12 -11.33
C GLY A 169 1.49 0.69 -10.00
N GLU A 170 1.27 -0.61 -9.84
CA GLU A 170 0.65 -1.17 -8.64
C GLU A 170 1.38 -2.42 -8.16
N VAL A 171 1.33 -2.65 -6.85
CA VAL A 171 1.67 -3.94 -6.24
C VAL A 171 0.39 -4.57 -5.73
N ILE A 172 0.17 -5.84 -6.07
CA ILE A 172 -0.93 -6.62 -5.51
C ILE A 172 -0.32 -7.85 -4.87
N LEU A 173 -0.65 -8.11 -3.60
CA LEU A 173 -0.24 -9.32 -2.91
C LEU A 173 -1.36 -9.89 -2.06
N TYR A 174 -1.48 -11.22 -2.11
CA TYR A 174 -2.26 -12.01 -1.18
C TYR A 174 -1.36 -12.45 -0.03
N ILE A 175 -1.78 -12.19 1.20
CA ILE A 175 -1.03 -12.51 2.43
C ILE A 175 -1.82 -13.53 3.22
N GLU A 176 -1.14 -14.58 3.67
CA GLU A 176 -1.72 -15.61 4.52
C GLU A 176 -0.87 -15.90 5.76
N ARG A 177 -1.53 -16.04 6.90
CA ARG A 177 -0.90 -16.54 8.12
C ARG A 177 -0.57 -18.02 7.96
N ARG A 178 0.59 -18.43 8.44
CA ARG A 178 0.98 -19.84 8.50
C ARG A 178 0.65 -20.38 9.89
N PRO A 179 0.01 -21.56 10.00
CA PRO A 179 -0.09 -22.27 11.26
C PRO A 179 1.30 -22.44 11.88
N GLY A 180 1.39 -22.16 13.19
CA GLY A 180 2.61 -22.30 13.97
C GLY A 180 2.97 -23.75 14.24
#